data_AF-A0A535Z9L3-F1
#
_entry.id   AF-A0A535Z9L3-F1
#
_cell.length_a   1.000
_cell.length_b   1.000
_cell.length_c   1.000
_cell.angle_alpha   90.00
_cell.angle_beta   90.00
_cell.angle_gamma   90.00
#
_symmetry.space_group_name_H-M   'P 1'
#
loop_
_entity.id
_entity.type
_entity.pdbx_description
1 polymer ?
#
loop_
_entity_poly.entity_id
_entity_poly.type
_entity_poly.pdbx_seq_one_letter_code
_entity_poly.pdbx_strand_id
1 'polypeptide(L)'
;MTRGFVVWFTGLSGAGKSTIATALQSELARRGRHAELLDGDEVRTHLSKGLGFSKEDRDTNIRRIGYVARLVARSGGVAITAAISPYRDVRDEVRGQTPNFVEVFARCPLDTLVERDVKGLYRKAIAGEIANFTGVSDPYEEPLRPEVTCDTSKESVGESVARVIDKLERLGHLPRQVPERLPSGDELQQLRAEARELPRLQVGQRELSDIFMLAAGALSPLDGFIGRDDYESVIEHGRLASGIPFTIPIVLRTEEVPSASRLALFCGDKPVGILSITGAYEAEHLREARAVYGTEDDAHPGVRVLKESGRWALAGDVVALARPGSGFPEFDLTPVQVREVKAQRGWQTMVGFQTRNPVHRAHEYLQKVALEIVDGLLLHPLVGETKSDDIPASVRMRCYEELLAGYFPADRALLATNPAWMRYAGPKEAVFHAIVRRNYGCTHFIVGRDHAGVGSYYDTYAAHRIFDGYKPGELGIEILRFEHTFYCPACGGMASTRTCPHPKELHRTLSGTAVRKLLEGGSDLPVEFTRPEVARVLLEASKQEASA
;
A
#
# COMPACT_ATOMS: atom_id res chain seq x y z
N MET A 1 11.01 -11.03 3.92
CA MET A 1 10.26 -12.16 4.54
C MET A 1 8.94 -11.64 5.07
N THR A 2 7.83 -12.30 4.75
CA THR A 2 6.51 -11.93 5.29
C THR A 2 6.39 -12.38 6.75
N ARG A 3 5.88 -11.51 7.62
CA ARG A 3 5.77 -11.77 9.07
C ARG A 3 4.65 -12.77 9.33
N GLY A 4 4.94 -13.87 10.02
CA GLY A 4 3.94 -14.86 10.41
C GLY A 4 3.11 -14.40 11.62
N PHE A 5 1.88 -14.89 11.74
CA PHE A 5 0.96 -14.54 12.82
C PHE A 5 -0.02 -15.68 13.14
N VAL A 6 -0.68 -15.58 14.29
CA VAL A 6 -1.66 -16.58 14.75
C VAL A 6 -3.02 -15.93 14.94
N VAL A 7 -4.06 -16.53 14.35
CA VAL A 7 -5.45 -16.18 14.61
C VAL A 7 -6.06 -17.26 15.49
N TRP A 8 -6.35 -16.92 16.74
CA TRP A 8 -6.81 -17.85 17.75
C TRP A 8 -8.32 -17.73 17.98
N PHE A 9 -9.11 -18.61 17.38
CA PHE A 9 -10.55 -18.66 17.68
C PHE A 9 -10.81 -19.41 18.98
N THR A 10 -11.55 -18.77 19.88
CA THR A 10 -12.07 -19.35 21.14
C THR A 10 -13.58 -19.13 21.24
N GLY A 11 -14.29 -20.02 21.92
CA GLY A 11 -15.75 -19.96 22.03
C GLY A 11 -16.37 -21.32 22.35
N LEU A 12 -17.62 -21.31 22.82
CA LEU A 12 -18.39 -22.52 23.13
C LEU A 12 -18.54 -23.45 21.92
N SER A 13 -18.87 -24.73 22.18
CA SER A 13 -19.15 -25.70 21.11
C SER A 13 -20.30 -25.21 20.22
N GLY A 14 -20.16 -25.29 18.89
CA GLY A 14 -21.18 -24.79 17.97
C GLY A 14 -21.22 -23.26 17.75
N ALA A 15 -20.37 -22.48 18.42
CA ALA A 15 -20.31 -21.01 18.26
C ALA A 15 -19.77 -20.50 16.91
N GLY A 16 -19.59 -21.37 15.90
CA GLY A 16 -19.17 -20.96 14.55
C GLY A 16 -17.66 -20.81 14.31
N LYS A 17 -16.80 -21.18 15.28
CA LYS A 17 -15.33 -21.09 15.16
C LYS A 17 -14.77 -21.70 13.87
N SER A 18 -15.00 -23.00 13.63
CA SER A 18 -14.45 -23.70 12.47
C SER A 18 -15.01 -23.12 11.15
N THR A 19 -16.28 -22.72 11.13
CA THR A 19 -16.90 -22.07 9.97
C THR A 19 -16.21 -20.74 9.60
N ILE A 20 -16.00 -19.86 10.59
CA ILE A 20 -15.31 -18.58 10.36
C ILE A 20 -13.84 -18.82 10.03
N ALA A 21 -13.18 -19.77 10.70
CA ALA A 21 -11.78 -20.12 10.46
C ALA A 21 -11.53 -20.63 9.03
N THR A 22 -12.39 -21.51 8.50
CA THR A 22 -12.30 -21.98 7.11
C THR A 22 -12.56 -20.86 6.11
N ALA A 23 -13.56 -20.00 6.35
CA ALA A 23 -13.83 -18.87 5.48
C ALA A 23 -12.67 -17.86 5.48
N LEU A 24 -12.07 -17.60 6.65
CA LEU A 24 -10.87 -16.77 6.78
C LEU A 24 -9.67 -17.37 6.05
N GLN A 25 -9.46 -18.69 6.14
CA GLN A 25 -8.38 -19.38 5.42
C GLN A 25 -8.48 -19.14 3.90
N SER A 26 -9.69 -19.24 3.33
CA SER A 26 -9.95 -18.96 1.92
C SER A 26 -9.67 -17.50 1.55
N GLU A 27 -10.08 -16.55 2.39
CA GLU A 27 -9.82 -15.12 2.15
C GLU A 27 -8.32 -14.78 2.25
N LEU A 28 -7.60 -15.39 3.20
CA LEU A 28 -6.15 -15.24 3.28
C LEU A 28 -5.46 -15.81 2.04
N ALA A 29 -5.89 -16.97 1.54
CA ALA A 29 -5.37 -17.58 0.32
C ALA A 29 -5.60 -16.66 -0.90
N ARG A 30 -6.79 -16.05 -1.01
CA ARG A 30 -7.10 -15.05 -2.05
C ARG A 30 -6.15 -13.85 -2.01
N ARG A 31 -5.68 -13.48 -0.81
CA ARG A 31 -4.69 -12.42 -0.57
C ARG A 31 -3.23 -12.90 -0.69
N GLY A 32 -3.00 -14.12 -1.19
CA GLY A 32 -1.65 -14.69 -1.35
C GLY A 32 -1.00 -15.11 -0.03
N ARG A 33 -1.78 -15.35 1.03
CA ARG A 33 -1.31 -15.83 2.34
C ARG A 33 -1.84 -17.24 2.59
N HIS A 34 -0.97 -18.23 2.46
CA HIS A 34 -1.31 -19.59 2.90
C HIS A 34 -1.37 -19.64 4.43
N ALA A 35 -2.43 -20.26 4.96
CA ALA A 35 -2.66 -20.43 6.38
C ALA A 35 -2.95 -21.90 6.71
N GLU A 36 -2.33 -22.40 7.78
CA GLU A 36 -2.55 -23.74 8.31
C GLU A 36 -3.67 -23.70 9.35
N LEU A 37 -4.73 -24.50 9.17
CA LEU A 37 -5.85 -24.57 10.09
C LEU A 37 -5.63 -25.70 11.10
N LEU A 38 -5.46 -25.34 12.37
CA LEU A 38 -5.34 -26.25 13.49
C LEU A 38 -6.70 -26.36 14.19
N ASP A 39 -7.57 -27.23 13.66
CA ASP A 39 -8.87 -27.51 14.27
C ASP A 39 -8.72 -28.43 15.50
N GLY A 40 -9.38 -28.06 16.60
CA GLY A 40 -9.26 -28.78 17.86
C GLY A 40 -9.71 -30.23 17.80
N ASP A 41 -10.68 -30.59 16.95
CA ASP A 41 -11.15 -31.97 16.80
C ASP A 41 -10.12 -32.80 16.01
N GLU A 42 -9.51 -32.23 14.97
CA GLU A 42 -8.47 -32.88 14.16
C GLU A 42 -7.15 -33.04 14.94
N VAL A 43 -6.73 -32.03 15.69
CA VAL A 43 -5.51 -32.12 16.51
C VAL A 43 -5.60 -33.26 17.53
N ARG A 44 -6.81 -33.56 18.03
CA ARG A 44 -7.07 -34.64 18.99
C ARG A 44 -6.94 -36.04 18.41
N THR A 45 -7.13 -36.23 17.10
CA THR A 45 -6.93 -37.55 16.47
C THR A 45 -5.44 -37.86 16.24
N HIS A 46 -4.58 -36.83 16.26
CA HIS A 46 -3.15 -36.93 15.99
C HIS A 46 -2.31 -36.52 17.21
N LEU A 47 -1.95 -35.23 17.31
CA LEU A 47 -1.00 -34.70 18.30
C LEU A 47 -1.47 -34.85 19.74
N SER A 48 -2.79 -34.90 19.96
CA SER A 48 -3.41 -35.00 21.28
C SER A 48 -4.12 -36.35 21.50
N LYS A 49 -3.76 -37.37 20.70
CA LYS A 49 -4.28 -38.73 20.87
C LYS A 49 -3.98 -39.25 22.28
N GLY A 50 -5.01 -39.76 22.94
CA GLY A 50 -4.93 -40.28 24.31
C GLY A 50 -5.32 -39.29 25.40
N LEU A 51 -5.49 -38.00 25.09
CA LEU A 51 -6.03 -37.02 26.05
C LEU A 51 -7.55 -37.17 26.19
N GLY A 52 -8.03 -37.26 27.43
CA GLY A 52 -9.45 -37.23 27.79
C GLY A 52 -10.00 -35.81 27.86
N PHE A 53 -11.07 -35.62 28.65
CA PHE A 53 -11.80 -34.35 28.74
C PHE A 53 -11.70 -33.69 30.12
N SER A 54 -10.76 -34.11 30.96
CA SER A 54 -10.45 -33.39 32.21
C SER A 54 -9.92 -31.99 31.93
N LYS A 55 -9.89 -31.14 32.96
CA LYS A 55 -9.29 -29.81 32.86
C LYS A 55 -7.83 -29.91 32.42
N GLU A 56 -7.04 -30.78 33.03
CA GLU A 56 -5.61 -30.97 32.74
C GLU A 56 -5.38 -31.43 31.30
N ASP A 57 -6.21 -32.34 30.79
CA ASP A 57 -6.14 -32.82 29.41
C ASP A 57 -6.52 -31.73 28.40
N ARG A 58 -7.52 -30.90 28.73
CA ARG A 58 -7.89 -29.73 27.91
C ARG A 58 -6.76 -28.71 27.86
N ASP A 59 -6.20 -28.37 29.02
CA ASP A 59 -5.09 -27.43 29.14
C ASP A 59 -3.89 -27.94 28.32
N THR A 60 -3.56 -29.23 28.43
CA THR A 60 -2.49 -29.87 27.65
C THR A 60 -2.77 -29.83 26.15
N ASN A 61 -4.01 -30.10 25.72
CA ASN A 61 -4.40 -30.01 24.32
C ASN A 61 -4.22 -28.58 23.77
N ILE A 62 -4.66 -27.57 24.52
CA ILE A 62 -4.49 -26.17 24.13
C ILE A 62 -3.02 -25.77 24.05
N ARG A 63 -2.18 -26.19 25.00
CA ARG A 63 -0.73 -25.95 24.94
C ARG A 63 -0.09 -26.60 23.70
N ARG A 64 -0.51 -27.80 23.32
CA ARG A 64 -0.02 -28.49 22.10
C ARG A 64 -0.41 -27.73 20.83
N ILE A 65 -1.66 -27.29 20.72
CA ILE A 65 -2.12 -26.43 19.61
C ILE A 65 -1.29 -25.14 19.57
N GLY A 66 -1.13 -24.47 20.72
CA GLY A 66 -0.33 -23.25 20.84
C GLY A 66 1.12 -23.42 20.42
N TYR A 67 1.76 -24.54 20.80
CA TYR A 67 3.13 -24.86 20.39
C TYR A 67 3.27 -24.95 18.86
N VAL A 68 2.36 -25.66 18.19
CA VAL A 68 2.39 -25.80 16.72
C VAL A 68 2.10 -24.47 16.04
N ALA A 69 1.06 -23.74 16.48
CA ALA A 69 0.71 -22.44 15.94
C ALA A 69 1.90 -21.45 16.03
N ARG A 70 2.61 -21.47 17.16
CA ARG A 70 3.84 -20.68 17.36
C ARG A 70 4.95 -21.06 16.38
N LEU A 71 5.18 -22.34 16.11
CA LEU A 71 6.20 -22.77 15.16
C LEU A 71 5.90 -22.30 13.73
N VAL A 72 4.63 -22.40 13.31
CA VAL A 72 4.17 -21.91 12.00
C VAL A 72 4.42 -20.40 11.89
N ALA A 73 3.97 -19.62 12.88
CA ALA A 73 4.15 -18.17 12.88
C ALA A 73 5.62 -17.73 12.92
N ARG A 74 6.46 -18.41 13.71
CA ARG A 74 7.91 -18.14 13.76
C ARG A 74 8.62 -18.43 12.43
N SER A 75 8.06 -19.31 11.61
CA SER A 75 8.58 -19.65 10.28
C SER A 75 8.09 -18.70 9.18
N GLY A 76 7.33 -17.66 9.53
CA GLY A 76 6.74 -16.70 8.58
C GLY A 76 5.36 -17.08 8.04
N GLY A 77 4.86 -18.27 8.41
CA GLY A 77 3.54 -18.77 8.03
C GLY A 77 2.39 -18.17 8.86
N VAL A 78 1.16 -18.47 8.47
CA VAL A 78 -0.05 -18.10 9.22
C VAL A 78 -0.65 -19.36 9.83
N ALA A 79 -0.94 -19.32 11.13
CA ALA A 79 -1.73 -20.38 11.79
C ALA A 79 -3.10 -19.84 12.16
N ILE A 80 -4.15 -20.59 11.87
CA ILE A 80 -5.51 -20.35 12.35
C ILE A 80 -5.84 -21.49 13.30
N THR A 81 -6.29 -21.21 14.51
CA THR A 81 -6.70 -22.26 15.45
C THR A 81 -8.19 -22.17 15.69
N ALA A 82 -8.89 -23.31 15.67
CA ALA A 82 -10.32 -23.40 15.99
C ALA A 82 -10.53 -24.39 17.15
N ALA A 83 -10.39 -23.91 18.39
CA ALA A 83 -10.53 -24.72 19.59
C ALA A 83 -11.49 -24.07 20.58
N ILE A 84 -12.09 -24.85 21.50
CA ILE A 84 -12.93 -24.27 22.55
C ILE A 84 -12.09 -23.41 23.49
N SER A 85 -10.91 -23.90 23.89
CA SER A 85 -9.95 -23.22 24.79
C SER A 85 -10.62 -22.50 25.97
N PRO A 86 -11.32 -23.22 26.86
CA PRO A 86 -12.29 -22.60 27.77
C PRO A 86 -11.70 -21.71 28.87
N TYR A 87 -10.48 -21.98 29.34
CA TYR A 87 -9.89 -21.28 30.49
C TYR A 87 -8.96 -20.14 30.03
N ARG A 88 -9.08 -18.96 30.65
CA ARG A 88 -8.29 -17.78 30.27
C ARG A 88 -6.80 -17.98 30.49
N ASP A 89 -6.42 -18.54 31.63
CA ASP A 89 -5.01 -18.69 32.03
C ASP A 89 -4.16 -19.37 30.95
N VAL A 90 -4.70 -20.42 30.31
CA VAL A 90 -3.99 -21.15 29.26
C VAL A 90 -3.97 -20.37 27.93
N ARG A 91 -5.03 -19.63 27.61
CA ARG A 91 -5.03 -18.74 26.43
C ARG A 91 -4.01 -17.62 26.60
N ASP A 92 -3.94 -17.03 27.79
CA ASP A 92 -2.97 -15.98 28.13
C ASP A 92 -1.53 -16.52 28.16
N GLU A 93 -1.32 -17.75 28.67
CA GLU A 93 -0.04 -18.46 28.58
C GLU A 93 0.41 -18.61 27.12
N VAL A 94 -0.45 -19.12 26.24
CA VAL A 94 -0.14 -19.31 24.81
C VAL A 94 0.09 -17.96 24.10
N ARG A 95 -0.75 -16.96 24.38
CA ARG A 95 -0.64 -15.59 23.89
C ARG A 95 0.73 -15.00 24.23
N GLY A 96 1.18 -15.12 25.48
CA GLY A 96 2.48 -14.60 25.94
C GLY A 96 3.70 -15.25 25.28
N GLN A 97 3.54 -16.47 24.76
CA GLN A 97 4.62 -17.22 24.11
C GLN A 97 4.61 -17.10 22.58
N THR A 98 3.58 -16.49 21.99
CA THR A 98 3.32 -16.52 20.56
C THR A 98 3.44 -15.12 19.94
N PRO A 99 4.34 -14.89 18.99
CA PRO A 99 4.44 -13.60 18.33
C PRO A 99 3.20 -13.34 17.47
N ASN A 100 2.71 -12.10 17.46
CA ASN A 100 1.62 -11.66 16.57
C ASN A 100 0.34 -12.48 16.77
N PHE A 101 -0.04 -12.67 18.03
CA PHE A 101 -1.22 -13.44 18.43
C PHE A 101 -2.47 -12.55 18.42
N VAL A 102 -3.51 -12.99 17.71
CA VAL A 102 -4.80 -12.30 17.58
C VAL A 102 -5.89 -13.21 18.11
N GLU A 103 -6.44 -12.93 19.29
CA GLU A 103 -7.54 -13.69 19.86
C GLU A 103 -8.88 -13.23 19.27
N VAL A 104 -9.62 -14.18 18.69
CA VAL A 104 -10.95 -13.97 18.15
C VAL A 104 -11.96 -14.72 19.00
N PHE A 105 -12.82 -13.97 19.68
CA PHE A 105 -13.92 -14.54 20.45
C PHE A 105 -15.13 -14.76 19.56
N ALA A 106 -15.42 -16.02 19.24
CA ALA A 106 -16.67 -16.44 18.61
C ALA A 106 -17.77 -16.49 19.67
N ARG A 107 -18.42 -15.33 19.89
CA ARG A 107 -19.48 -15.17 20.89
C ARG A 107 -20.79 -15.71 20.32
N CYS A 108 -21.46 -16.54 21.10
CA CYS A 108 -22.83 -16.99 20.85
C CYS A 108 -23.47 -17.32 22.20
N PRO A 109 -24.66 -16.78 22.54
CA PRO A 109 -25.35 -17.11 23.78
C PRO A 109 -25.61 -18.62 23.88
N LEU A 110 -25.48 -19.17 25.10
CA LEU A 110 -25.69 -20.60 25.35
C LEU A 110 -27.07 -21.07 24.89
N ASP A 111 -28.13 -20.30 25.15
CA ASP A 111 -29.49 -20.65 24.75
C ASP A 111 -29.61 -20.84 23.23
N THR A 112 -28.99 -19.95 22.45
CA THR A 112 -28.91 -20.07 20.99
C THR A 112 -28.14 -21.32 20.55
N LEU A 113 -27.08 -21.70 21.28
CA LEU A 113 -26.30 -22.90 20.98
C LEU A 113 -27.05 -24.18 21.31
N VAL A 114 -27.81 -24.19 22.41
CA VAL A 114 -28.69 -25.28 22.82
C VAL A 114 -29.83 -25.46 21.83
N GLU A 115 -30.39 -24.37 21.30
CA GLU A 115 -31.41 -24.42 20.24
C GLU A 115 -30.84 -25.00 18.93
N ARG A 116 -29.67 -24.52 18.50
CA ARG A 116 -29.00 -24.99 17.27
C ARG A 116 -28.56 -26.45 17.36
N ASP A 117 -28.04 -26.86 18.51
CA ASP A 117 -27.44 -28.17 18.85
C ASP A 117 -26.85 -28.94 17.66
N VAL A 118 -25.98 -28.27 16.88
CA VAL A 118 -25.49 -28.75 15.57
C VAL A 118 -24.87 -30.15 15.63
N LYS A 119 -24.26 -30.50 16.78
CA LYS A 119 -23.60 -31.80 17.01
C LYS A 119 -24.44 -32.75 17.89
N GLY A 120 -25.64 -32.36 18.33
CA GLY A 120 -26.45 -33.13 19.27
C GLY A 120 -25.82 -33.30 20.66
N LEU A 121 -24.87 -32.42 21.02
CA LEU A 121 -24.08 -32.52 22.24
C LEU A 121 -24.72 -31.79 23.42
N TYR A 122 -25.44 -30.70 23.16
CA TYR A 122 -26.07 -29.92 24.22
C TYR A 122 -27.21 -30.69 24.89
N ARG A 123 -28.08 -31.36 24.11
CA ARG A 123 -29.14 -32.20 24.69
C ARG A 123 -28.58 -33.31 25.57
N LYS A 124 -27.52 -33.99 25.11
CA LYS A 124 -26.84 -35.05 25.88
C LYS A 124 -26.18 -34.53 27.15
N ALA A 125 -25.54 -33.36 27.06
CA ALA A 125 -24.91 -32.71 28.22
C ALA A 125 -25.96 -32.30 29.27
N ILE A 126 -27.09 -31.72 28.84
CA ILE A 126 -28.20 -31.34 29.72
C ILE A 126 -28.85 -32.57 30.37
N ALA A 127 -28.95 -33.68 29.63
CA ALA A 127 -29.43 -34.96 30.15
C ALA A 127 -28.43 -35.66 31.10
N GLY A 128 -27.24 -35.11 31.30
CA GLY A 128 -26.20 -35.69 32.17
C GLY A 128 -25.39 -36.83 31.54
N GLU A 129 -25.58 -37.12 30.24
CA GLU A 129 -24.86 -38.18 29.52
C GLU A 129 -23.41 -37.79 29.21
N ILE A 130 -23.10 -36.50 29.19
CA ILE A 130 -21.75 -35.97 28.96
C ILE A 130 -21.29 -35.18 30.19
N ALA A 131 -20.36 -35.76 30.95
CA ALA A 131 -19.74 -35.10 32.09
C ALA A 131 -18.80 -33.96 31.64
N ASN A 132 -18.70 -32.91 32.46
CA ASN A 132 -17.79 -31.77 32.29
C ASN A 132 -17.92 -31.06 30.93
N PHE A 133 -19.12 -30.96 30.37
CA PHE A 133 -19.33 -30.29 29.09
C PHE A 133 -19.23 -28.77 29.26
N THR A 134 -18.30 -28.13 28.54
CA THR A 134 -18.05 -26.69 28.62
C THR A 134 -19.30 -25.87 28.31
N GLY A 135 -19.65 -24.94 29.19
CA GLY A 135 -20.84 -24.10 29.11
C GLY A 135 -22.08 -24.71 29.77
N VAL A 136 -22.05 -25.98 30.20
CA VAL A 136 -23.16 -26.64 30.90
C VAL A 136 -22.71 -27.12 32.29
N SER A 137 -21.77 -28.06 32.34
CA SER A 137 -21.26 -28.64 33.60
C SER A 137 -19.79 -28.29 33.90
N ASP A 138 -19.10 -27.60 32.99
CA ASP A 138 -17.76 -27.03 33.15
C ASP A 138 -17.76 -25.58 32.63
N PRO A 139 -17.06 -24.62 33.27
CA PRO A 139 -17.15 -23.21 32.88
C PRO A 139 -16.47 -22.92 31.54
N TYR A 140 -16.98 -21.89 30.85
CA TYR A 140 -16.28 -21.19 29.79
C TYR A 140 -15.95 -19.78 30.28
N GLU A 141 -14.68 -19.44 30.33
CA GLU A 141 -14.24 -18.12 30.74
C GLU A 141 -14.06 -17.24 29.50
N GLU A 142 -15.01 -16.33 29.27
CA GLU A 142 -14.93 -15.39 28.14
C GLU A 142 -13.63 -14.56 28.21
N PRO A 143 -12.96 -14.31 27.06
CA PRO A 143 -11.77 -13.47 27.04
C PRO A 143 -12.13 -12.03 27.42
N LEU A 144 -11.30 -11.41 28.27
CA LEU A 144 -11.55 -10.05 28.77
C LEU A 144 -11.19 -8.96 27.75
N ARG A 145 -10.19 -9.24 26.90
CA ARG A 145 -9.64 -8.29 25.92
C ARG A 145 -9.30 -9.00 24.60
N PRO A 146 -10.26 -9.67 23.94
CA PRO A 146 -10.00 -10.25 22.64
C PRO A 146 -9.71 -9.14 21.63
N GLU A 147 -8.83 -9.39 20.67
CA GLU A 147 -8.57 -8.46 19.57
C GLU A 147 -9.80 -8.26 18.68
N VAL A 148 -10.64 -9.32 18.56
CA VAL A 148 -11.89 -9.31 17.81
C VAL A 148 -12.96 -10.11 18.56
N THR A 149 -14.19 -9.59 18.60
CA THR A 149 -15.38 -10.35 19.01
C THR A 149 -16.32 -10.46 17.82
N CYS A 150 -16.71 -11.68 17.46
CA CYS A 150 -17.70 -11.98 16.43
C CYS A 150 -18.98 -12.48 17.11
N ASP A 151 -20.07 -11.70 17.05
CA ASP A 151 -21.37 -12.12 17.60
C ASP A 151 -22.13 -12.97 16.58
N THR A 152 -21.85 -14.26 16.57
CA THR A 152 -22.40 -15.24 15.60
C THR A 152 -23.90 -15.54 15.78
N SER A 153 -24.55 -14.89 16.76
CA SER A 153 -26.01 -14.87 16.88
C SER A 153 -26.65 -13.78 16.03
N LYS A 154 -25.88 -12.77 15.59
CA LYS A 154 -26.34 -11.60 14.85
C LYS A 154 -25.61 -11.38 13.53
N GLU A 155 -24.37 -11.84 13.43
CA GLU A 155 -23.52 -11.68 12.27
C GLU A 155 -23.60 -12.91 11.35
N SER A 156 -23.56 -12.65 10.04
CA SER A 156 -23.22 -13.63 9.02
C SER A 156 -21.74 -14.00 9.06
N VAL A 157 -21.38 -15.12 8.44
CA VAL A 157 -19.97 -15.55 8.31
C VAL A 157 -19.12 -14.49 7.61
N GLY A 158 -19.67 -13.86 6.56
CA GLY A 158 -18.97 -12.80 5.82
C GLY A 158 -18.66 -11.58 6.68
N GLU A 159 -19.61 -11.13 7.50
CA GLU A 159 -19.40 -10.01 8.43
C GLU A 159 -18.33 -10.33 9.48
N SER A 160 -18.39 -11.53 10.08
CA SER A 160 -17.37 -11.94 11.05
C SER A 160 -15.97 -12.06 10.42
N VAL A 161 -15.85 -12.60 9.20
CA VAL A 161 -14.57 -12.65 8.46
C VAL A 161 -14.06 -11.24 8.16
N ALA A 162 -14.93 -10.33 7.71
CA ALA A 162 -14.56 -8.95 7.43
C ALA A 162 -14.00 -8.24 8.67
N ARG A 163 -14.60 -8.46 9.85
CA ARG A 163 -14.09 -7.91 11.13
C ARG A 163 -12.71 -8.45 11.49
N VAL A 164 -12.47 -9.75 11.29
CA VAL A 164 -11.16 -10.36 11.57
C VAL A 164 -10.11 -9.81 10.60
N ILE A 165 -10.43 -9.72 9.31
CA ILE A 165 -9.55 -9.12 8.30
C ILE A 165 -9.20 -7.68 8.64
N ASP A 166 -10.20 -6.84 8.91
CA ASP A 166 -9.99 -5.42 9.28
C ASP A 166 -9.08 -5.28 10.51
N LYS A 167 -9.24 -6.15 11.52
CA LYS A 167 -8.32 -6.16 12.65
C LYS A 167 -6.91 -6.57 12.27
N LEU A 168 -6.75 -7.61 11.44
CA LEU A 168 -5.43 -8.05 10.94
C LEU A 168 -4.75 -6.96 10.12
N GLU A 169 -5.51 -6.18 9.33
CA GLU A 169 -5.01 -5.03 8.59
C GLU A 169 -4.55 -3.91 9.52
N ARG A 170 -5.36 -3.54 10.52
CA ARG A 170 -5.00 -2.51 11.52
C ARG A 170 -3.80 -2.89 12.38
N LEU A 171 -3.63 -4.17 12.68
CA LEU A 171 -2.45 -4.69 13.40
C LEU A 171 -1.22 -4.86 12.49
N GLY A 172 -1.34 -4.58 11.18
CA GLY A 172 -0.25 -4.70 10.21
C GLY A 172 0.14 -6.16 9.90
N HIS A 173 -0.74 -7.13 10.20
CA HIS A 173 -0.57 -8.54 9.84
C HIS A 173 -0.98 -8.84 8.40
N LEU A 174 -1.89 -8.03 7.86
CA LEU A 174 -2.28 -8.02 6.46
C LEU A 174 -2.11 -6.62 5.86
N PRO A 175 -1.74 -6.50 4.58
CA PRO A 175 -1.89 -5.23 3.88
C PRO A 175 -3.37 -4.88 3.76
N ARG A 176 -3.75 -3.65 4.11
CA ARG A 176 -5.11 -3.14 3.90
C ARG A 176 -5.42 -3.08 2.42
N GLN A 177 -6.45 -3.79 1.97
CA GLN A 177 -6.97 -3.61 0.62
C GLN A 177 -8.08 -2.57 0.69
N VAL A 178 -7.77 -1.34 0.26
CA VAL A 178 -8.80 -0.31 0.09
C VAL A 178 -9.56 -0.65 -1.20
N PRO A 179 -10.88 -0.96 -1.12
CA PRO A 179 -11.66 -1.22 -2.32
C PRO A 179 -11.67 0.02 -3.21
N GLU A 180 -11.62 -0.18 -4.52
CA GLU A 180 -11.71 0.94 -5.46
C GLU A 180 -13.09 1.60 -5.35
N ARG A 181 -13.12 2.90 -5.05
CA ARG A 181 -14.32 3.73 -5.02
C ARG A 181 -14.41 4.57 -6.29
N LEU A 182 -14.37 3.85 -7.41
CA LEU A 182 -14.41 4.36 -8.78
C LEU A 182 -15.73 3.92 -9.45
N PRO A 183 -16.87 4.55 -9.13
CA PRO A 183 -18.16 4.18 -9.69
C PRO A 183 -18.15 4.24 -11.22
N SER A 184 -18.96 3.37 -11.84
CA SER A 184 -19.11 3.29 -13.30
C SER A 184 -20.57 3.14 -13.70
N GLY A 185 -20.89 3.24 -15.00
CA GLY A 185 -22.25 3.03 -15.51
C GLY A 185 -23.29 3.95 -14.84
N ASP A 186 -24.41 3.36 -14.43
CA ASP A 186 -25.55 4.07 -13.83
C ASP A 186 -25.21 4.65 -12.45
N GLU A 187 -24.41 3.95 -11.65
CA GLU A 187 -23.97 4.44 -10.33
C GLU A 187 -23.19 5.76 -10.46
N LEU A 188 -22.26 5.84 -11.43
CA LEU A 188 -21.52 7.07 -11.69
C LEU A 188 -22.46 8.22 -12.12
N GLN A 189 -23.48 7.94 -12.92
CA GLN A 189 -24.45 8.96 -13.35
C GLN A 189 -25.29 9.46 -12.17
N GLN A 190 -25.74 8.54 -11.30
CA GLN A 190 -26.49 8.87 -10.09
C GLN A 190 -25.65 9.73 -9.14
N LEU A 191 -24.42 9.33 -8.85
CA LEU A 191 -23.52 10.10 -7.97
C LEU A 191 -23.15 11.47 -8.57
N ARG A 192 -23.04 11.58 -9.91
CA ARG A 192 -22.86 12.89 -10.56
C ARG A 192 -24.09 13.76 -10.49
N ALA A 193 -25.29 13.19 -10.50
CA ALA A 193 -26.53 13.93 -10.28
C ALA A 193 -26.60 14.41 -8.82
N GLU A 194 -26.35 13.51 -7.86
CA GLU A 194 -26.27 13.84 -6.43
C GLU A 194 -25.24 14.96 -6.15
N ALA A 195 -24.05 14.87 -6.76
CA ALA A 195 -22.99 15.86 -6.58
C ALA A 195 -23.40 17.29 -7.00
N ARG A 196 -24.42 17.45 -7.87
CA ARG A 196 -24.93 18.78 -8.25
C ARG A 196 -25.85 19.40 -7.19
N GLU A 197 -26.42 18.58 -6.32
CA GLU A 197 -27.32 19.02 -5.24
C GLU A 197 -26.57 19.22 -3.91
N LEU A 198 -25.38 18.61 -3.76
CA LEU A 198 -24.54 18.77 -2.58
C LEU A 198 -23.84 20.15 -2.56
N PRO A 199 -23.49 20.67 -1.36
CA PRO A 199 -22.66 21.86 -1.25
C PRO A 199 -21.33 21.67 -1.97
N ARG A 200 -20.96 22.68 -2.78
CA ARG A 200 -19.82 22.64 -3.69
C ARG A 200 -18.55 23.15 -3.02
N LEU A 201 -17.46 22.41 -3.17
CA LEU A 201 -16.09 22.86 -2.89
C LEU A 201 -15.26 22.83 -4.18
N GLN A 202 -14.63 23.95 -4.51
CA GLN A 202 -13.69 24.03 -5.62
C GLN A 202 -12.35 23.42 -5.25
N VAL A 203 -11.80 22.62 -6.16
CA VAL A 203 -10.52 21.94 -6.00
C VAL A 203 -9.70 22.04 -7.29
N GLY A 204 -8.38 21.95 -7.19
CA GLY A 204 -7.47 21.99 -8.32
C GLY A 204 -7.14 20.60 -8.89
N GLN A 205 -6.21 20.57 -9.84
CA GLN A 205 -5.73 19.34 -10.47
C GLN A 205 -4.95 18.44 -9.50
N ARG A 206 -4.29 19.03 -8.50
CA ARG A 206 -3.52 18.28 -7.48
C ARG A 206 -4.46 17.55 -6.53
N GLU A 207 -5.50 18.22 -6.06
CA GLU A 207 -6.53 17.61 -5.24
C GLU A 207 -7.30 16.55 -6.04
N LEU A 208 -7.62 16.80 -7.32
CA LEU A 208 -8.19 15.77 -8.21
C LEU A 208 -7.32 14.51 -8.26
N SER A 209 -6.00 14.68 -8.33
CA SER A 209 -5.05 13.58 -8.33
C SER A 209 -5.07 12.82 -7.00
N ASP A 210 -5.04 13.52 -5.87
CA ASP A 210 -5.09 12.90 -4.54
C ASP A 210 -6.44 12.19 -4.30
N ILE A 211 -7.58 12.79 -4.71
CA ILE A 211 -8.92 12.19 -4.68
C ILE A 211 -8.94 10.87 -5.45
N PHE A 212 -8.46 10.89 -6.69
CA PHE A 212 -8.43 9.68 -7.52
C PHE A 212 -7.50 8.62 -6.93
N MET A 213 -6.32 9.01 -6.44
CA MET A 213 -5.36 8.07 -5.86
C MET A 213 -5.85 7.44 -4.55
N LEU A 214 -6.57 8.18 -3.70
CA LEU A 214 -7.26 7.65 -2.52
C LEU A 214 -8.36 6.67 -2.94
N ALA A 215 -9.20 7.05 -3.90
CA ALA A 215 -10.31 6.23 -4.37
C ALA A 215 -9.85 4.97 -5.12
N ALA A 216 -8.74 5.02 -5.86
CA ALA A 216 -8.16 3.90 -6.60
C ALA A 216 -7.31 2.97 -5.71
N GLY A 217 -7.15 3.27 -4.42
CA GLY A 217 -6.31 2.49 -3.51
C GLY A 217 -4.80 2.65 -3.73
N ALA A 218 -4.37 3.60 -4.56
CA ALA A 218 -2.95 3.89 -4.79
C ALA A 218 -2.24 4.40 -3.52
N LEU A 219 -3.00 4.98 -2.58
CA LEU A 219 -2.52 5.50 -1.30
C LEU A 219 -2.86 4.60 -0.09
N SER A 220 -3.28 3.35 -0.33
CA SER A 220 -3.52 2.37 0.74
C SER A 220 -2.35 2.31 1.75
N PRO A 221 -2.62 2.27 3.07
CA PRO A 221 -3.90 1.96 3.71
C PRO A 221 -4.87 3.13 3.82
N LEU A 222 -4.55 4.31 3.28
CA LEU A 222 -5.47 5.44 3.31
C LEU A 222 -6.70 5.14 2.45
N ASP A 223 -7.86 5.26 3.08
CA ASP A 223 -9.19 5.20 2.48
C ASP A 223 -9.91 6.54 2.58
N GLY A 224 -9.17 7.63 2.73
CA GLY A 224 -9.73 8.97 2.80
C GLY A 224 -8.66 10.01 3.08
N PHE A 225 -9.07 11.26 3.14
CA PHE A 225 -8.22 12.31 3.70
C PHE A 225 -8.05 12.07 5.20
N ILE A 226 -6.82 12.21 5.68
CA ILE A 226 -6.45 11.73 7.01
C ILE A 226 -7.00 12.61 8.14
N GLY A 227 -7.33 11.98 9.27
CA GLY A 227 -7.71 12.65 10.51
C GLY A 227 -6.54 13.31 11.25
N ARG A 228 -6.85 14.06 12.31
CA ARG A 228 -5.86 14.78 13.13
C ARG A 228 -4.78 13.86 13.69
N ASP A 229 -5.16 12.71 14.24
CA ASP A 229 -4.19 11.79 14.87
C ASP A 229 -3.18 11.24 13.86
N ASP A 230 -3.65 10.86 12.67
CA ASP A 230 -2.78 10.43 11.58
C ASP A 230 -1.92 11.58 11.06
N TYR A 231 -2.48 12.77 10.91
CA TYR A 231 -1.73 13.96 10.50
C TYR A 231 -0.57 14.26 11.45
N GLU A 232 -0.86 14.36 12.75
CA GLU A 232 0.13 14.63 13.81
C GLU A 232 1.22 13.55 13.84
N SER A 233 0.83 12.28 13.78
CA SER A 233 1.80 11.17 13.74
C SER A 233 2.64 11.17 12.45
N VAL A 234 2.08 11.55 11.30
CA VAL A 234 2.83 11.60 10.03
C VAL A 234 3.90 12.69 10.07
N ILE A 235 3.56 13.89 10.55
CA ILE A 235 4.52 15.00 10.63
C ILE A 235 5.59 14.74 11.71
N GLU A 236 5.25 14.10 12.83
CA GLU A 236 6.20 13.84 13.92
C GLU A 236 7.06 12.59 13.71
N HIS A 237 6.48 11.54 13.15
CA HIS A 237 7.09 10.20 13.13
C HIS A 237 7.25 9.62 11.72
N GLY A 238 6.68 10.25 10.69
CA GLY A 238 6.63 9.67 9.34
C GLY A 238 5.83 8.38 9.27
N ARG A 239 4.78 8.27 10.11
CA ARG A 239 3.92 7.11 10.29
C ARG A 239 2.49 7.53 10.56
N LEU A 240 1.52 6.75 10.13
CA LEU A 240 0.13 6.86 10.59
C LEU A 240 0.06 6.58 12.11
N ALA A 241 -1.02 6.98 12.77
CA ALA A 241 -1.24 6.73 14.20
C ALA A 241 -1.25 5.22 14.53
N SER A 242 -1.56 4.38 13.53
CA SER A 242 -1.42 2.92 13.59
C SER A 242 0.04 2.41 13.63
N GLY A 243 1.02 3.28 13.40
CA GLY A 243 2.43 2.95 13.26
C GLY A 243 2.86 2.58 11.84
N ILE A 244 1.93 2.46 10.88
CA ILE A 244 2.23 2.13 9.49
C ILE A 244 3.04 3.26 8.85
N PRO A 245 4.17 2.97 8.16
CA PRO A 245 4.93 3.99 7.44
C PRO A 245 4.08 4.81 6.46
N PHE A 246 4.13 6.13 6.62
CA PHE A 246 3.54 7.10 5.68
C PHE A 246 4.17 8.47 5.96
N THR A 247 4.83 9.06 4.97
CA THR A 247 5.79 10.16 5.21
C THR A 247 5.29 11.55 4.82
N ILE A 248 4.14 11.63 4.15
CA ILE A 248 3.56 12.88 3.65
C ILE A 248 2.06 12.85 3.97
N PRO A 249 1.51 13.86 4.66
CA PRO A 249 0.08 13.88 4.94
C PRO A 249 -0.73 14.10 3.65
N ILE A 250 -1.85 13.38 3.51
CA ILE A 250 -2.79 13.55 2.40
C ILE A 250 -4.05 14.19 2.95
N VAL A 251 -4.16 15.51 2.75
CA VAL A 251 -5.20 16.36 3.34
C VAL A 251 -5.88 17.19 2.25
N LEU A 252 -7.19 17.40 2.39
CA LEU A 252 -7.93 18.39 1.61
C LEU A 252 -8.05 19.66 2.44
N ARG A 253 -7.53 20.77 1.95
CA ARG A 253 -7.45 22.03 2.71
C ARG A 253 -8.52 23.05 2.29
N THR A 254 -9.10 23.75 3.27
CA THR A 254 -10.10 24.81 3.08
C THR A 254 -9.83 26.01 3.98
N GLU A 255 -10.31 27.19 3.60
CA GLU A 255 -10.18 28.42 4.40
C GLU A 255 -11.08 28.41 5.64
N GLU A 256 -12.23 27.76 5.53
CA GLU A 256 -13.23 27.65 6.58
C GLU A 256 -13.69 26.19 6.74
N VAL A 257 -14.16 25.84 7.94
CA VAL A 257 -14.75 24.52 8.20
C VAL A 257 -16.15 24.47 7.60
N PRO A 258 -16.44 23.55 6.65
CA PRO A 258 -17.77 23.38 6.10
C PRO A 258 -18.76 22.94 7.18
N SER A 259 -19.97 23.48 7.16
CA SER A 259 -21.05 23.04 8.06
C SER A 259 -21.72 21.73 7.61
N ALA A 260 -21.56 21.38 6.33
CA ALA A 260 -22.13 20.18 5.74
C ALA A 260 -21.28 18.93 6.06
N SER A 261 -21.94 17.80 6.31
CA SER A 261 -21.26 16.51 6.50
C SER A 261 -20.82 15.85 5.20
N ARG A 262 -21.32 16.32 4.05
CA ARG A 262 -20.96 15.83 2.72
C ARG A 262 -20.77 17.00 1.75
N LEU A 263 -19.73 16.92 0.93
CA LEU A 263 -19.41 17.91 -0.08
C LEU A 263 -19.22 17.26 -1.45
N ALA A 264 -19.64 17.96 -2.49
CA ALA A 264 -19.22 17.66 -3.84
C ALA A 264 -17.99 18.49 -4.21
N LEU A 265 -16.96 17.81 -4.68
CA LEU A 265 -15.68 18.38 -5.09
C LEU A 265 -15.73 18.65 -6.59
N PHE A 266 -15.40 19.87 -7.01
CA PHE A 266 -15.48 20.31 -8.39
C PHE A 266 -14.13 20.84 -8.88
N CYS A 267 -13.75 20.47 -10.10
CA CYS A 267 -12.67 21.13 -10.83
C CYS A 267 -13.27 21.87 -12.02
N GLY A 268 -13.29 23.20 -11.97
CA GLY A 268 -14.14 23.98 -12.86
C GLY A 268 -15.60 23.58 -12.66
N ASP A 269 -16.33 23.26 -13.73
CA ASP A 269 -17.74 22.85 -13.67
C ASP A 269 -17.96 21.33 -13.62
N LYS A 270 -16.88 20.55 -13.60
CA LYS A 270 -16.97 19.09 -13.55
C LYS A 270 -16.97 18.60 -12.10
N PRO A 271 -17.97 17.82 -11.67
CA PRO A 271 -17.90 17.11 -10.39
C PRO A 271 -16.83 16.02 -10.50
N VAL A 272 -15.88 16.04 -9.56
CA VAL A 272 -14.72 15.15 -9.55
C VAL A 272 -14.69 14.19 -8.38
N GLY A 273 -15.41 14.48 -7.30
CA GLY A 273 -15.51 13.59 -6.16
C GLY A 273 -16.63 13.98 -5.21
N ILE A 274 -16.95 13.08 -4.30
CA ILE A 274 -17.80 13.36 -3.13
C ILE A 274 -16.99 13.02 -1.88
N LEU A 275 -16.91 13.96 -0.95
CA LEU A 275 -16.28 13.79 0.35
C LEU A 275 -17.35 13.64 1.43
N SER A 276 -17.27 12.58 2.21
CA SER A 276 -18.04 12.42 3.45
C SER A 276 -17.15 12.81 4.63
N ILE A 277 -17.39 13.99 5.20
CA ILE A 277 -16.55 14.60 6.24
C ILE A 277 -16.74 13.86 7.56
N THR A 278 -15.63 13.39 8.12
CA THR A 278 -15.56 12.76 9.46
C THR A 278 -14.93 13.68 10.51
N GLY A 279 -14.19 14.70 10.07
CA GLY A 279 -13.63 15.72 10.95
C GLY A 279 -12.97 16.86 10.20
N ALA A 280 -12.68 17.94 10.92
CA ALA A 280 -11.89 19.05 10.45
C ALA A 280 -10.93 19.49 11.56
N TYR A 281 -9.72 19.89 11.20
CA TYR A 281 -8.71 20.36 12.14
C TYR A 281 -7.82 21.41 11.50
N GLU A 282 -7.30 22.30 12.34
CA GLU A 282 -6.31 23.26 11.90
C GLU A 282 -4.97 22.55 11.67
N ALA A 283 -4.36 22.78 10.52
CA ALA A 283 -3.14 22.11 10.10
C ALA A 283 -2.05 23.16 9.78
N GLU A 284 -1.09 23.29 10.70
CA GLU A 284 -0.07 24.34 10.69
C GLU A 284 0.94 24.20 9.52
N HIS A 285 0.83 25.09 8.52
CA HIS A 285 1.67 25.07 7.31
C HIS A 285 3.18 25.06 7.59
N LEU A 286 3.68 25.90 8.50
CA LEU A 286 5.13 25.98 8.77
C LEU A 286 5.67 24.73 9.47
N ARG A 287 4.87 24.12 10.35
CA ARG A 287 5.26 22.88 11.04
C ARG A 287 5.29 21.71 10.06
N GLU A 288 4.28 21.59 9.20
CA GLU A 288 4.27 20.59 8.13
C GLU A 288 5.41 20.84 7.12
N ALA A 289 5.69 22.10 6.77
CA ALA A 289 6.76 22.44 5.82
C ALA A 289 8.13 21.93 6.30
N ARG A 290 8.47 22.20 7.57
CA ARG A 290 9.69 21.68 8.21
C ARG A 290 9.70 20.15 8.25
N ALA A 291 8.58 19.53 8.61
CA ALA A 291 8.49 18.07 8.78
C ALA A 291 8.61 17.28 7.46
N VAL A 292 8.01 17.82 6.39
CA VAL A 292 7.91 17.15 5.08
C VAL A 292 9.06 17.55 4.15
N TYR A 293 9.37 18.85 4.06
CA TYR A 293 10.36 19.38 3.11
C TYR A 293 11.69 19.73 3.76
N GLY A 294 11.78 19.75 5.09
CA GLY A 294 13.01 20.14 5.80
C GLY A 294 13.34 21.63 5.70
N THR A 295 12.42 22.46 5.18
CA THR A 295 12.61 23.89 4.94
C THR A 295 11.28 24.63 4.99
N GLU A 296 11.33 25.94 5.24
CA GLU A 296 10.19 26.87 5.14
C GLU A 296 10.34 27.87 3.98
N ASP A 297 11.35 27.67 3.13
CA ASP A 297 11.65 28.56 2.01
C ASP A 297 10.54 28.55 0.95
N ASP A 298 10.00 29.72 0.62
CA ASP A 298 8.97 29.92 -0.40
C ASP A 298 9.45 29.58 -1.81
N ALA A 299 10.77 29.56 -2.04
CA ALA A 299 11.35 29.09 -3.29
C ALA A 299 11.18 27.57 -3.48
N HIS A 300 10.95 26.80 -2.40
CA HIS A 300 10.67 25.38 -2.50
C HIS A 300 9.23 25.17 -3.03
N PRO A 301 9.04 24.52 -4.21
CA PRO A 301 7.71 24.39 -4.82
C PRO A 301 6.66 23.78 -3.89
N GLY A 302 6.98 22.69 -3.19
CA GLY A 302 6.05 22.06 -2.26
C GLY A 302 5.69 22.92 -1.03
N VAL A 303 6.61 23.80 -0.58
CA VAL A 303 6.35 24.69 0.57
C VAL A 303 5.42 25.81 0.15
N ARG A 304 5.64 26.40 -1.03
CA ARG A 304 4.76 27.42 -1.59
C ARG A 304 3.33 26.91 -1.76
N VAL A 305 3.15 25.73 -2.35
CA VAL A 305 1.83 25.08 -2.49
C VAL A 305 1.15 24.90 -1.14
N LEU A 306 1.91 24.45 -0.13
CA LEU A 306 1.38 24.29 1.22
C LEU A 306 0.97 25.63 1.84
N LYS A 307 1.76 26.69 1.70
CA LYS A 307 1.45 28.02 2.26
C LYS A 307 0.31 28.75 1.54
N GLU A 308 0.11 28.46 0.26
CA GLU A 308 -0.99 28.99 -0.55
C GLU A 308 -2.33 28.26 -0.29
N SER A 309 -2.31 27.17 0.48
CA SER A 309 -3.49 26.36 0.77
C SER A 309 -4.22 26.80 2.05
N GLY A 310 -5.46 26.35 2.20
CA GLY A 310 -6.30 26.71 3.34
C GLY A 310 -5.80 26.14 4.69
N ARG A 311 -6.12 26.84 5.79
CA ARG A 311 -5.68 26.48 7.15
C ARG A 311 -6.32 25.22 7.73
N TRP A 312 -7.54 24.87 7.29
CA TRP A 312 -8.29 23.74 7.81
C TRP A 312 -8.12 22.52 6.92
N ALA A 313 -7.69 21.39 7.50
CA ALA A 313 -7.69 20.10 6.83
C ALA A 313 -9.02 19.37 7.11
N LEU A 314 -9.64 18.85 6.05
CA LEU A 314 -10.83 18.01 6.12
C LEU A 314 -10.41 16.54 6.09
N ALA A 315 -10.93 15.76 7.04
CA ALA A 315 -10.80 14.31 7.09
C ALA A 315 -12.10 13.67 6.59
N GLY A 316 -11.99 12.56 5.88
CA GLY A 316 -13.19 11.89 5.38
C GLY A 316 -12.98 10.92 4.22
N ASP A 317 -14.00 10.09 4.02
CA ASP A 317 -14.07 9.13 2.94
C ASP A 317 -14.33 9.82 1.61
N VAL A 318 -13.68 9.34 0.55
CA VAL A 318 -13.80 9.93 -0.78
C VAL A 318 -14.25 8.92 -1.82
N VAL A 319 -15.20 9.34 -2.64
CA VAL A 319 -15.56 8.68 -3.91
C VAL A 319 -15.07 9.55 -5.05
N ALA A 320 -14.36 8.98 -6.02
CA ALA A 320 -13.88 9.74 -7.17
C ALA A 320 -14.83 9.58 -8.37
N LEU A 321 -15.34 10.69 -8.88
CA LEU A 321 -16.24 10.77 -10.04
C LEU A 321 -15.51 11.08 -11.35
N ALA A 322 -14.21 11.36 -11.26
CA ALA A 322 -13.33 11.65 -12.37
C ALA A 322 -11.89 11.18 -12.09
N ARG A 323 -11.16 10.89 -13.17
CA ARG A 323 -9.71 10.66 -13.18
C ARG A 323 -8.99 11.93 -13.69
N PRO A 324 -7.79 12.26 -13.18
CA PRO A 324 -6.91 13.21 -13.83
C PRO A 324 -6.68 12.84 -15.30
N GLY A 325 -6.79 13.80 -16.22
CA GLY A 325 -6.55 13.54 -17.64
C GLY A 325 -5.06 13.33 -17.89
N SER A 326 -4.66 12.13 -18.31
CA SER A 326 -3.27 11.85 -18.71
C SER A 326 -2.98 12.28 -20.16
N GLY A 327 -4.00 12.32 -21.00
CA GLY A 327 -3.86 12.38 -22.46
C GLY A 327 -3.62 11.02 -23.12
N PHE A 328 -3.45 9.94 -22.34
CA PHE A 328 -3.12 8.59 -22.80
C PHE A 328 -3.93 7.52 -22.04
N PRO A 329 -5.25 7.41 -22.30
CA PRO A 329 -6.16 6.53 -21.56
C PRO A 329 -5.79 5.04 -21.62
N GLU A 330 -5.04 4.60 -22.64
CA GLU A 330 -4.55 3.24 -22.79
C GLU A 330 -3.47 2.84 -21.77
N PHE A 331 -2.74 3.83 -21.23
CA PHE A 331 -1.73 3.61 -20.18
C PHE A 331 -2.26 3.91 -18.78
N ASP A 332 -3.52 4.33 -18.70
CA ASP A 332 -4.18 4.78 -17.47
C ASP A 332 -4.66 3.59 -16.62
N LEU A 333 -3.72 2.79 -16.13
CA LEU A 333 -4.03 1.62 -15.29
C LEU A 333 -4.19 1.99 -13.80
N THR A 334 -5.18 1.41 -13.14
CA THR A 334 -5.34 1.46 -11.68
C THR A 334 -4.43 0.44 -10.99
N PRO A 335 -4.25 0.53 -9.66
CA PRO A 335 -3.53 -0.50 -8.91
C PRO A 335 -4.09 -1.92 -9.10
N VAL A 336 -5.41 -2.08 -9.18
CA VAL A 336 -6.05 -3.37 -9.44
C VAL A 336 -5.67 -3.89 -10.82
N GLN A 337 -5.81 -3.06 -11.85
CA GLN A 337 -5.49 -3.45 -13.24
C GLN A 337 -4.01 -3.80 -13.43
N VAL A 338 -3.08 -3.07 -12.82
CA VAL A 338 -1.66 -3.42 -12.89
C VAL A 338 -1.37 -4.76 -12.21
N ARG A 339 -2.04 -5.06 -11.08
CA ARG A 339 -1.93 -6.37 -10.42
C ARG A 339 -2.53 -7.50 -11.25
N GLU A 340 -3.61 -7.25 -11.99
CA GLU A 340 -4.19 -8.20 -12.93
C GLU A 340 -3.20 -8.51 -14.06
N VAL A 341 -2.58 -7.49 -14.68
CA VAL A 341 -1.54 -7.70 -15.69
C VAL A 341 -0.37 -8.49 -15.13
N LYS A 342 0.10 -8.16 -13.91
CA LYS A 342 1.15 -8.90 -13.21
C LYS A 342 0.76 -10.38 -13.04
N ALA A 343 -0.47 -10.67 -12.63
CA ALA A 343 -0.98 -12.03 -12.44
C ALA A 343 -1.11 -12.80 -13.77
N GLN A 344 -1.68 -12.17 -14.80
CA GLN A 344 -1.84 -12.74 -16.14
C GLN A 344 -0.50 -13.10 -16.78
N ARG A 345 0.53 -12.30 -16.54
CA ARG A 345 1.91 -12.56 -17.00
C ARG A 345 2.68 -13.54 -16.10
N GLY A 346 2.07 -14.05 -15.04
CA GLY A 346 2.71 -14.98 -14.09
C GLY A 346 3.83 -14.36 -13.24
N TRP A 347 3.98 -13.03 -13.24
CA TRP A 347 5.05 -12.35 -12.52
C TRP A 347 4.85 -12.47 -11.01
N GLN A 348 5.79 -13.12 -10.33
CA GLN A 348 5.81 -13.18 -8.86
C GLN A 348 6.40 -11.90 -8.27
N THR A 349 7.43 -11.37 -8.92
CA THR A 349 8.16 -10.17 -8.56
C THR A 349 8.07 -9.13 -9.66
N MET A 350 8.00 -7.86 -9.26
CA MET A 350 7.96 -6.72 -10.16
C MET A 350 8.69 -5.54 -9.53
N VAL A 351 9.47 -4.82 -10.33
CA VAL A 351 10.17 -3.60 -9.91
C VAL A 351 9.47 -2.36 -10.47
N GLY A 352 9.23 -1.35 -9.64
CA GLY A 352 8.72 -0.06 -10.08
C GLY A 352 9.85 0.94 -10.38
N PHE A 353 9.72 1.69 -11.48
CA PHE A 353 10.58 2.82 -11.81
C PHE A 353 9.77 4.11 -11.97
N GLN A 354 9.97 5.05 -11.05
CA GLN A 354 9.40 6.40 -11.11
C GLN A 354 10.23 7.29 -12.04
N THR A 355 9.59 7.98 -12.98
CA THR A 355 10.25 9.03 -13.75
C THR A 355 9.31 10.18 -14.10
N ARG A 356 9.87 11.36 -14.36
CA ARG A 356 9.20 12.47 -15.05
C ARG A 356 9.99 12.95 -16.27
N ASN A 357 11.15 12.34 -16.51
CA ASN A 357 12.09 12.68 -17.57
C ASN A 357 12.17 11.53 -18.57
N PRO A 358 12.52 11.78 -19.83
CA PRO A 358 12.92 10.73 -20.76
C PRO A 358 13.96 9.78 -20.13
N VAL A 359 13.82 8.49 -20.40
CA VAL A 359 14.75 7.47 -19.88
C VAL A 359 16.01 7.48 -20.75
N HIS A 360 17.11 7.98 -20.18
CA HIS A 360 18.44 7.93 -20.78
C HIS A 360 19.20 6.66 -20.36
N ARG A 361 20.41 6.43 -20.90
CA ARG A 361 21.20 5.19 -20.72
C ARG A 361 21.47 4.82 -19.26
N ALA A 362 21.68 5.81 -18.37
CA ALA A 362 21.78 5.52 -16.93
C ALA A 362 20.46 4.99 -16.33
N HIS A 363 19.31 5.58 -16.62
CA HIS A 363 18.02 5.05 -16.17
C HIS A 363 17.73 3.67 -16.78
N GLU A 364 18.06 3.46 -18.06
CA GLU A 364 17.97 2.14 -18.72
C GLU A 364 18.82 1.09 -17.99
N TYR A 365 20.07 1.43 -17.62
CA TYR A 365 20.97 0.55 -16.86
C TYR A 365 20.37 0.14 -15.50
N LEU A 366 19.82 1.11 -14.75
CA LEU A 366 19.15 0.84 -13.46
C LEU A 366 18.00 -0.16 -13.63
N GLN A 367 17.15 0.07 -14.63
CA GLN A 367 16.01 -0.79 -14.92
C GLN A 367 16.45 -2.20 -15.34
N LYS A 368 17.48 -2.31 -16.19
CA LYS A 368 18.00 -3.61 -16.64
C LYS A 368 18.65 -4.42 -15.52
N VAL A 369 19.48 -3.77 -14.69
CA VAL A 369 20.08 -4.46 -13.53
C VAL A 369 19.01 -4.96 -12.57
N ALA A 370 17.96 -4.18 -12.32
CA ALA A 370 16.85 -4.65 -11.49
C ALA A 370 16.10 -5.83 -12.13
N LEU A 371 15.89 -5.80 -13.46
CA LEU A 371 15.20 -6.85 -14.20
C LEU A 371 15.95 -8.19 -14.22
N GLU A 372 17.25 -8.23 -13.91
CA GLU A 372 17.98 -9.49 -13.73
C GLU A 372 17.53 -10.29 -12.51
N ILE A 373 16.92 -9.64 -11.50
CA ILE A 373 16.51 -10.27 -10.23
C ILE A 373 15.00 -10.30 -9.99
N VAL A 374 14.19 -9.74 -10.91
CA VAL A 374 12.72 -9.75 -10.81
C VAL A 374 12.06 -10.12 -12.13
N ASP A 375 10.81 -10.58 -12.11
CA ASP A 375 10.14 -11.08 -13.31
C ASP A 375 9.76 -9.94 -14.29
N GLY A 376 9.31 -8.80 -13.77
CA GLY A 376 8.84 -7.68 -14.59
C GLY A 376 9.21 -6.28 -14.10
N LEU A 377 9.12 -5.31 -15.01
CA LEU A 377 9.34 -3.88 -14.78
C LEU A 377 8.02 -3.12 -15.00
N LEU A 378 7.64 -2.30 -14.02
CA LEU A 378 6.65 -1.24 -14.18
C LEU A 378 7.37 0.10 -14.38
N LEU A 379 7.45 0.56 -15.63
CA LEU A 379 7.85 1.93 -15.95
C LEU A 379 6.66 2.84 -15.71
N HIS A 380 6.75 3.70 -14.68
CA HIS A 380 5.59 4.41 -14.12
C HIS A 380 5.79 5.94 -14.15
N PRO A 381 5.80 6.56 -15.34
CA PRO A 381 6.02 7.99 -15.50
C PRO A 381 4.89 8.86 -14.94
N LEU A 382 5.25 10.03 -14.39
CA LEU A 382 4.30 11.10 -14.10
C LEU A 382 3.91 11.83 -15.38
N VAL A 383 2.60 11.96 -15.58
CA VAL A 383 1.99 12.66 -16.71
C VAL A 383 1.11 13.84 -16.28
N GLY A 384 0.91 14.04 -14.97
CA GLY A 384 0.21 15.19 -14.41
C GLY A 384 1.03 16.49 -14.49
N GLU A 385 0.57 17.53 -13.77
CA GLU A 385 1.22 18.85 -13.74
C GLU A 385 2.70 18.74 -13.33
N THR A 386 3.59 19.06 -14.28
CA THR A 386 5.04 19.12 -14.09
C THR A 386 5.54 20.56 -14.11
N LYS A 387 6.82 20.79 -13.79
CA LYS A 387 7.41 22.13 -13.90
C LYS A 387 7.41 22.60 -15.35
N SER A 388 7.39 23.91 -15.56
CA SER A 388 7.31 24.52 -16.90
C SER A 388 8.52 24.24 -17.79
N ASP A 389 9.65 23.81 -17.22
CA ASP A 389 10.86 23.44 -17.96
C ASP A 389 10.99 21.92 -18.23
N ASP A 390 9.99 21.12 -17.85
CA ASP A 390 9.96 19.69 -18.16
C ASP A 390 9.47 19.43 -19.59
N ILE A 391 10.12 18.50 -20.30
CA ILE A 391 9.75 18.06 -21.67
C ILE A 391 8.29 17.62 -21.71
N PRO A 392 7.45 18.04 -22.70
CA PRO A 392 6.02 17.72 -22.72
C PRO A 392 5.70 16.22 -22.58
N ALA A 393 4.59 15.90 -21.91
CA ALA A 393 4.19 14.51 -21.64
C ALA A 393 4.07 13.65 -22.90
N SER A 394 3.55 14.20 -24.00
CA SER A 394 3.46 13.52 -25.31
C SER A 394 4.81 13.10 -25.87
N VAL A 395 5.83 13.95 -25.73
CA VAL A 395 7.20 13.65 -26.17
C VAL A 395 7.81 12.57 -25.26
N ARG A 396 7.61 12.67 -23.95
CA ARG A 396 8.11 11.68 -22.98
C ARG A 396 7.50 10.30 -23.23
N MET A 397 6.19 10.22 -23.47
CA MET A 397 5.50 8.95 -23.73
C MET A 397 6.05 8.27 -24.98
N ARG A 398 6.19 9.01 -26.10
CA ARG A 398 6.86 8.50 -27.32
C ARG A 398 8.27 7.98 -27.04
N CYS A 399 9.05 8.70 -26.22
CA CYS A 399 10.39 8.24 -25.83
C CYS A 399 10.37 6.92 -25.07
N TYR A 400 9.39 6.72 -24.16
CA TYR A 400 9.27 5.48 -23.40
C TYR A 400 8.85 4.31 -24.30
N GLU A 401 7.92 4.53 -25.23
CA GLU A 401 7.47 3.51 -26.17
C GLU A 401 8.61 3.04 -27.09
N GLU A 402 9.35 3.97 -27.71
CA GLU A 402 10.53 3.66 -28.53
C GLU A 402 11.58 2.87 -27.75
N LEU A 403 11.85 3.29 -26.51
CA LEU A 403 12.82 2.62 -25.66
C LEU A 403 12.37 1.19 -25.32
N LEU A 404 11.12 1.01 -24.88
CA LEU A 404 10.62 -0.30 -24.48
C LEU A 404 10.54 -1.25 -25.67
N ALA A 405 10.04 -0.79 -26.82
CA ALA A 405 9.92 -1.59 -28.04
C ALA A 405 11.28 -2.04 -28.58
N GLY A 406 12.29 -1.16 -28.56
CA GLY A 406 13.61 -1.44 -29.12
C GLY A 406 14.56 -2.18 -28.18
N TYR A 407 14.39 -2.05 -26.86
CA TYR A 407 15.46 -2.36 -25.90
C TYR A 407 15.05 -3.17 -24.67
N PHE A 408 13.78 -3.56 -24.54
CA PHE A 408 13.27 -4.40 -23.44
C PHE A 408 12.48 -5.61 -23.97
N PRO A 409 12.47 -6.75 -23.26
CA PRO A 409 11.56 -7.85 -23.59
C PRO A 409 10.10 -7.42 -23.37
N ALA A 410 9.27 -7.55 -24.40
CA ALA A 410 7.87 -7.08 -24.38
C ALA A 410 7.02 -7.74 -23.29
N ASP A 411 7.32 -8.99 -22.95
CA ASP A 411 6.67 -9.78 -21.90
C ASP A 411 7.19 -9.47 -20.48
N ARG A 412 8.22 -8.62 -20.35
CA ARG A 412 8.85 -8.25 -19.07
C ARG A 412 8.76 -6.77 -18.70
N ALA A 413 8.18 -5.93 -19.57
CA ALA A 413 7.98 -4.52 -19.29
C ALA A 413 6.51 -4.10 -19.41
N LEU A 414 6.07 -3.21 -18.52
CA LEU A 414 4.76 -2.59 -18.53
C LEU A 414 4.93 -1.07 -18.39
N LEU A 415 4.37 -0.32 -19.33
CA LEU A 415 4.23 1.13 -19.26
C LEU A 415 2.84 1.46 -18.72
N ALA A 416 2.77 2.27 -17.66
CA ALA A 416 1.53 2.82 -17.16
C ALA A 416 1.76 4.25 -16.68
N THR A 417 0.75 5.10 -16.70
CA THR A 417 0.84 6.47 -16.18
C THR A 417 0.70 6.48 -14.66
N ASN A 418 1.44 7.36 -14.00
CA ASN A 418 1.26 7.66 -12.59
C ASN A 418 0.40 8.93 -12.45
N PRO A 419 -0.80 8.85 -11.85
CA PRO A 419 -1.68 10.00 -11.68
C PRO A 419 -1.22 10.95 -10.56
N ALA A 420 -0.18 10.62 -9.81
CA ALA A 420 0.35 11.50 -8.76
C ALA A 420 0.89 12.83 -9.32
N TRP A 421 1.14 13.77 -8.42
CA TRP A 421 1.82 15.03 -8.70
C TRP A 421 3.12 15.14 -7.87
N MET A 422 4.13 15.84 -8.40
CA MET A 422 5.43 15.99 -7.74
C MET A 422 5.36 17.00 -6.58
N ARG A 423 5.64 16.54 -5.37
CA ARG A 423 5.76 17.41 -4.18
C ARG A 423 7.16 17.99 -4.01
N TYR A 424 8.15 17.35 -4.61
CA TYR A 424 9.58 17.63 -4.45
C TYR A 424 10.06 17.47 -3.00
N ALA A 425 9.49 16.53 -2.24
CA ALA A 425 9.83 16.30 -0.84
C ALA A 425 11.01 15.32 -0.62
N GLY A 426 11.84 15.14 -1.66
CA GLY A 426 13.09 14.40 -1.60
C GLY A 426 12.96 13.05 -0.88
N PRO A 427 13.67 12.85 0.26
CA PRO A 427 13.62 11.59 1.00
C PRO A 427 12.21 11.15 1.42
N LYS A 428 11.36 12.08 1.90
CA LYS A 428 10.00 11.74 2.34
C LYS A 428 9.15 11.30 1.15
N GLU A 429 9.34 11.92 -0.02
CA GLU A 429 8.65 11.52 -1.25
C GLU A 429 9.20 10.23 -1.87
N ALA A 430 10.47 9.87 -1.62
CA ALA A 430 11.00 8.57 -2.02
C ALA A 430 10.25 7.42 -1.31
N VAL A 431 9.96 7.56 -0.01
CA VAL A 431 9.14 6.59 0.74
C VAL A 431 7.69 6.58 0.23
N PHE A 432 7.11 7.76 0.00
CA PHE A 432 5.78 7.89 -0.60
C PHE A 432 5.68 7.17 -1.95
N HIS A 433 6.65 7.40 -2.84
CA HIS A 433 6.73 6.71 -4.12
C HIS A 433 6.84 5.19 -3.97
N ALA A 434 7.64 4.70 -3.02
CA ALA A 434 7.73 3.27 -2.75
C ALA A 434 6.37 2.68 -2.29
N ILE A 435 5.65 3.38 -1.41
CA ILE A 435 4.30 2.99 -0.94
C ILE A 435 3.33 2.92 -2.10
N VAL A 436 3.30 3.93 -2.98
CA VAL A 436 2.45 3.91 -4.18
C VAL A 436 2.78 2.69 -5.03
N ARG A 437 4.07 2.39 -5.29
CA ARG A 437 4.47 1.26 -6.15
C ARG A 437 4.13 -0.09 -5.54
N ARG A 438 4.27 -0.22 -4.22
CA ARG A 438 3.79 -1.39 -3.49
C ARG A 438 2.29 -1.60 -3.73
N ASN A 439 1.50 -0.53 -3.69
CA ASN A 439 0.05 -0.60 -3.89
C ASN A 439 -0.31 -0.97 -5.33
N TYR A 440 0.50 -0.59 -6.32
CA TYR A 440 0.44 -1.09 -7.71
C TYR A 440 0.98 -2.52 -7.90
N GLY A 441 1.43 -3.20 -6.84
CA GLY A 441 1.88 -4.59 -6.89
C GLY A 441 3.38 -4.79 -7.12
N CYS A 442 4.18 -3.72 -7.08
CA CYS A 442 5.64 -3.84 -7.12
C CYS A 442 6.14 -4.49 -5.82
N THR A 443 7.04 -5.46 -5.97
CA THR A 443 7.80 -6.08 -4.88
C THR A 443 9.10 -5.33 -4.59
N HIS A 444 9.62 -4.61 -5.60
CA HIS A 444 10.86 -3.87 -5.55
C HIS A 444 10.64 -2.44 -6.06
N PHE A 445 11.43 -1.48 -5.58
CA PHE A 445 11.39 -0.10 -6.08
C PHE A 445 12.81 0.45 -6.25
N ILE A 446 13.08 1.00 -7.43
CA ILE A 446 14.36 1.63 -7.74
C ILE A 446 14.39 3.03 -7.14
N VAL A 447 15.42 3.29 -6.33
CA VAL A 447 15.75 4.62 -5.83
C VAL A 447 17.15 4.96 -6.27
N GLY A 448 17.27 6.03 -7.05
CA GLY A 448 18.55 6.59 -7.46
C GLY A 448 19.00 7.73 -6.56
N ARG A 449 20.12 8.36 -6.96
CA ARG A 449 20.59 9.61 -6.35
C ARG A 449 19.53 10.72 -6.48
N ASP A 450 19.46 11.58 -5.48
CA ASP A 450 18.61 12.79 -5.47
C ASP A 450 17.14 12.52 -5.82
N HIS A 451 16.63 11.35 -5.40
CA HIS A 451 15.28 10.91 -5.75
C HIS A 451 14.24 11.89 -5.20
N ALA A 452 13.38 12.38 -6.09
CA ALA A 452 12.37 13.40 -5.79
C ALA A 452 12.91 14.72 -5.21
N GLY A 453 14.21 14.98 -5.35
CA GLY A 453 14.82 16.24 -4.92
C GLY A 453 14.50 17.42 -5.84
N VAL A 454 14.78 18.62 -5.32
CA VAL A 454 14.75 19.88 -6.05
C VAL A 454 15.89 20.76 -5.59
N GLY A 455 16.55 21.45 -6.54
CA GLY A 455 17.64 22.39 -6.23
C GLY A 455 18.73 21.71 -5.40
N SER A 456 19.08 22.33 -4.28
CA SER A 456 20.07 21.82 -3.32
C SER A 456 19.48 21.63 -1.92
N TYR A 457 18.16 21.41 -1.81
CA TYR A 457 17.49 21.29 -0.51
C TYR A 457 17.80 19.99 0.23
N TYR A 458 18.22 18.95 -0.48
CA TYR A 458 18.47 17.64 0.09
C TYR A 458 19.88 17.16 -0.26
N ASP A 459 20.51 16.45 0.68
CA ASP A 459 21.74 15.72 0.37
C ASP A 459 21.47 14.64 -0.71
N THR A 460 22.44 14.45 -1.60
CA THR A 460 22.35 13.57 -2.78
C THR A 460 21.90 12.15 -2.46
N TYR A 461 22.21 11.63 -1.27
CA TYR A 461 21.84 10.27 -0.84
C TYR A 461 20.90 10.25 0.37
N ALA A 462 20.30 11.39 0.74
CA ALA A 462 19.30 11.42 1.81
C ALA A 462 18.11 10.50 1.52
N ALA A 463 17.70 10.41 0.25
CA ALA A 463 16.65 9.49 -0.19
C ALA A 463 17.03 8.00 -0.07
N HIS A 464 18.32 7.66 0.02
CA HIS A 464 18.73 6.29 0.36
C HIS A 464 18.66 6.07 1.88
N ARG A 465 19.23 7.00 2.64
CA ARG A 465 19.38 6.86 4.11
C ARG A 465 18.07 6.87 4.86
N ILE A 466 17.03 7.55 4.36
CA ILE A 466 15.70 7.52 5.01
C ILE A 466 15.16 6.09 5.15
N PHE A 467 15.51 5.18 4.24
CA PHE A 467 15.06 3.80 4.30
C PHE A 467 15.72 3.00 5.42
N ASP A 468 16.85 3.45 5.97
CA ASP A 468 17.51 2.82 7.12
C ASP A 468 16.70 2.97 8.42
N GLY A 469 15.73 3.89 8.45
CA GLY A 469 14.80 4.09 9.56
C GLY A 469 13.65 3.08 9.63
N TYR A 470 13.56 2.14 8.68
CA TYR A 470 12.50 1.12 8.63
C TYR A 470 13.05 -0.28 8.84
N LYS A 471 12.28 -1.12 9.55
CA LYS A 471 12.64 -2.53 9.76
C LYS A 471 12.50 -3.33 8.47
N PRO A 472 13.27 -4.43 8.29
CA PRO A 472 13.09 -5.31 7.14
C PRO A 472 11.64 -5.76 6.96
N GLY A 473 11.09 -5.54 5.76
CA GLY A 473 9.71 -5.89 5.41
C GLY A 473 8.63 -4.91 5.91
N GLU A 474 8.98 -3.91 6.71
CA GLU A 474 8.00 -2.97 7.29
C GLU A 474 7.25 -2.15 6.22
N LEU A 475 7.95 -1.72 5.17
CA LEU A 475 7.32 -1.00 4.06
C LEU A 475 6.49 -1.91 3.15
N GLY A 476 6.69 -3.23 3.21
CA GLY A 476 6.08 -4.20 2.30
C GLY A 476 6.62 -4.17 0.87
N ILE A 477 7.74 -3.47 0.63
CA ILE A 477 8.45 -3.38 -0.65
C ILE A 477 9.95 -3.30 -0.40
N GLU A 478 10.75 -3.94 -1.26
CA GLU A 478 12.21 -3.92 -1.20
C GLU A 478 12.76 -2.73 -2.00
N ILE A 479 13.78 -2.05 -1.46
CA ILE A 479 14.34 -0.85 -2.08
C ILE A 479 15.68 -1.17 -2.72
N LEU A 480 15.76 -0.99 -4.04
CA LEU A 480 16.99 -1.13 -4.80
C LEU A 480 17.67 0.23 -4.92
N ARG A 481 18.73 0.43 -4.13
CA ARG A 481 19.50 1.68 -4.07
C ARG A 481 20.60 1.69 -5.13
N PHE A 482 20.51 2.58 -6.10
CA PHE A 482 21.49 2.72 -7.18
C PHE A 482 22.34 3.97 -7.00
N GLU A 483 23.65 3.80 -7.06
CA GLU A 483 24.60 4.92 -7.00
C GLU A 483 24.68 5.69 -8.32
N HIS A 484 25.41 6.80 -8.29
CA HIS A 484 25.71 7.62 -9.46
C HIS A 484 26.21 6.76 -10.63
N THR A 485 25.42 6.70 -11.69
CA THR A 485 25.67 5.89 -12.89
C THR A 485 26.15 6.77 -14.05
N PHE A 486 27.12 6.30 -14.80
CA PHE A 486 27.81 7.01 -15.88
C PHE A 486 28.28 6.04 -16.96
N TYR A 487 28.57 6.54 -18.16
CA TYR A 487 29.22 5.74 -19.19
C TYR A 487 30.74 5.77 -18.98
N CYS A 488 31.39 4.62 -18.94
CA CYS A 488 32.84 4.52 -18.86
C CYS A 488 33.40 3.85 -20.13
N PRO A 489 34.20 4.56 -20.94
CA PRO A 489 34.79 4.00 -22.16
C PRO A 489 35.70 2.80 -21.90
N ALA A 490 36.44 2.82 -20.78
CA ALA A 490 37.33 1.71 -20.40
C ALA A 490 36.53 0.46 -19.99
N CYS A 491 35.35 0.62 -19.38
CA CYS A 491 34.43 -0.50 -19.13
C CYS A 491 33.61 -0.89 -20.37
N GLY A 492 33.62 -0.09 -21.43
CA GLY A 492 32.81 -0.29 -22.63
C GLY A 492 31.30 -0.09 -22.45
N GLY A 493 30.85 0.56 -21.36
CA GLY A 493 29.42 0.62 -21.05
C GLY A 493 29.03 1.47 -19.85
N MET A 494 27.74 1.38 -19.50
CA MET A 494 27.22 2.00 -18.28
C MET A 494 27.77 1.27 -17.04
N ALA A 495 28.21 2.05 -16.06
CA ALA A 495 28.70 1.55 -14.79
C ALA A 495 28.33 2.52 -13.66
N SER A 496 28.64 2.12 -12.43
CA SER A 496 28.47 2.96 -11.25
C SER A 496 29.78 3.06 -10.46
N THR A 497 29.80 3.93 -9.45
CA THR A 497 30.91 3.99 -8.47
C THR A 497 31.14 2.68 -7.72
N ARG A 498 30.20 1.72 -7.76
CA ARG A 498 30.38 0.38 -7.18
C ARG A 498 31.02 -0.64 -8.11
N THR A 499 30.93 -0.42 -9.42
CA THR A 499 31.28 -1.44 -10.43
C THR A 499 32.40 -0.98 -11.37
N CYS A 500 32.74 0.30 -11.36
CA CYS A 500 33.83 0.87 -12.14
C CYS A 500 34.99 1.28 -11.22
N PRO A 501 36.21 0.71 -11.39
CA PRO A 501 37.39 1.11 -10.62
C PRO A 501 38.13 2.31 -11.24
N HIS A 502 37.71 2.75 -12.42
CA HIS A 502 38.40 3.81 -13.17
C HIS A 502 38.20 5.20 -12.54
N PRO A 503 39.11 6.15 -12.81
CA PRO A 503 39.03 7.48 -12.22
C PRO A 503 37.96 8.35 -12.92
N LYS A 504 37.54 9.43 -12.24
CA LYS A 504 36.35 10.23 -12.61
C LYS A 504 36.45 10.87 -14.00
N GLU A 505 37.64 11.07 -14.53
CA GLU A 505 37.90 11.66 -15.85
C GLU A 505 37.38 10.75 -16.98
N LEU A 506 37.25 9.44 -16.71
CA LEU A 506 36.65 8.47 -17.63
C LEU A 506 35.13 8.34 -17.45
N HIS A 507 34.52 9.03 -16.49
CA HIS A 507 33.09 8.92 -16.20
C HIS A 507 32.32 9.97 -17.00
N ARG A 508 31.74 9.56 -18.14
CA ARG A 508 30.94 10.43 -19.00
C ARG A 508 29.51 10.54 -18.47
N THR A 509 29.09 11.77 -18.21
CA THR A 509 27.70 12.13 -17.88
C THR A 509 27.27 13.37 -18.64
N LEU A 510 25.98 13.48 -18.96
CA LEU A 510 25.39 14.70 -19.51
C LEU A 510 24.40 15.29 -18.51
N SER A 511 24.52 16.59 -18.22
CA SER A 511 23.52 17.32 -17.42
C SER A 511 22.31 17.67 -18.28
N GLY A 512 21.14 17.86 -17.65
CA GLY A 512 19.93 18.28 -18.37
C GLY A 512 20.10 19.60 -19.13
N THR A 513 20.88 20.55 -18.59
CA THR A 513 21.22 21.81 -19.27
C THR A 513 22.07 21.57 -20.53
N ALA A 514 23.03 20.64 -20.47
CA ALA A 514 23.85 20.29 -21.64
C ALA A 514 23.01 19.58 -22.71
N VAL A 515 22.07 18.70 -22.31
CA VAL A 515 21.11 18.07 -23.24
C VAL A 515 20.28 19.13 -23.96
N ARG A 516 19.69 20.06 -23.22
CA ARG A 516 18.87 21.14 -23.82
C ARG A 516 19.65 21.97 -24.82
N LYS A 517 20.87 22.40 -24.46
CA LYS A 517 21.73 23.18 -25.37
C LYS A 517 22.07 22.43 -26.66
N LEU A 518 22.28 21.11 -26.60
CA LEU A 518 22.52 20.31 -27.80
C LEU A 518 21.27 20.20 -28.67
N LEU A 519 20.11 19.96 -28.05
CA LEU A 519 18.82 19.87 -28.75
C LEU A 519 18.44 21.20 -29.43
N GLU A 520 18.57 22.32 -28.72
CA GLU A 520 18.34 23.69 -29.25
C GLU A 520 19.29 24.01 -30.41
N GLY A 521 20.54 23.53 -30.34
CA GLY A 521 21.52 23.65 -31.41
C GLY A 521 21.32 22.67 -32.57
N GLY A 522 20.29 21.82 -32.53
CA GLY A 522 20.03 20.79 -33.54
C GLY A 522 21.10 19.71 -33.64
N SER A 523 21.93 19.56 -32.60
CA SER A 523 23.03 18.59 -32.54
C SER A 523 22.55 17.24 -32.01
N ASP A 524 23.10 16.14 -32.53
CA ASP A 524 22.80 14.80 -32.04
C ASP A 524 23.22 14.59 -30.58
N LEU A 525 22.39 13.85 -29.84
CA LEU A 525 22.73 13.41 -28.49
C LEU A 525 23.65 12.19 -28.55
N PRO A 526 24.73 12.13 -27.74
CA PRO A 526 25.66 11.00 -27.75
C PRO A 526 24.96 9.67 -27.44
N VAL A 527 25.37 8.60 -28.14
CA VAL A 527 24.82 7.24 -27.95
C VAL A 527 25.14 6.66 -26.57
N GLU A 528 26.20 7.16 -25.94
CA GLU A 528 26.56 6.88 -24.55
C GLU A 528 25.55 7.46 -23.56
N PHE A 529 24.82 8.50 -23.95
CA PHE A 529 23.83 9.17 -23.11
C PHE A 529 22.40 8.68 -23.39
N THR A 530 21.96 8.58 -24.64
CA THR A 530 20.60 8.16 -24.98
C THR A 530 20.58 7.27 -26.22
N ARG A 531 19.50 6.49 -26.39
CA ARG A 531 19.33 5.65 -27.58
C ARG A 531 19.04 6.52 -28.82
N PRO A 532 19.54 6.17 -30.02
CA PRO A 532 19.32 6.97 -31.23
C PRO A 532 17.84 7.24 -31.53
N GLU A 533 16.97 6.25 -31.32
CA GLU A 533 15.52 6.36 -31.54
C GLU A 533 14.90 7.40 -30.61
N VAL A 534 15.28 7.35 -29.32
CA VAL A 534 14.86 8.33 -28.32
C VAL A 534 15.43 9.72 -28.64
N ALA A 535 16.69 9.82 -29.08
CA ALA A 535 17.30 11.09 -29.48
C ALA A 535 16.52 11.75 -30.63
N ARG A 536 16.09 10.98 -31.63
CA ARG A 536 15.30 11.49 -32.76
C ARG A 536 13.97 12.09 -32.30
N VAL A 537 13.24 11.40 -31.42
CA VAL A 537 11.99 11.92 -30.85
C VAL A 537 12.21 13.26 -30.14
N LEU A 538 13.29 13.39 -29.36
CA LEU A 538 13.63 14.63 -28.65
C LEU A 538 14.01 15.76 -29.61
N LEU A 539 14.78 15.47 -30.66
CA LEU A 539 15.18 16.44 -31.68
C LEU A 539 14.00 16.93 -32.52
N GLU A 540 13.08 16.03 -32.89
CA GLU A 540 11.85 16.37 -33.60
C GLU A 540 10.99 17.34 -32.77
N ALA A 541 10.81 17.05 -31.48
CA ALA A 541 10.04 17.90 -30.58
C ALA A 541 10.67 19.29 -30.41
N SER A 542 11.99 19.35 -30.21
CA SER A 542 12.71 20.63 -30.06
C SER A 542 12.60 21.50 -31.31
N LYS A 543 12.62 20.91 -32.51
CA LYS A 543 12.42 21.64 -33.77
C LYS A 543 10.99 22.17 -33.91
N GLN A 544 9.98 21.40 -33.48
CA GLN A 544 8.58 21.82 -33.51
C GLN A 544 8.34 23.02 -32.58
N GLU A 545 8.89 22.99 -31.37
CA GLU A 545 8.82 24.12 -30.43
C GLU A 545 9.52 25.37 -30.97
N ALA A 546 10.67 25.24 -31.64
CA ALA A 546 11.35 26.39 -32.26
C ALA A 546 10.59 26.98 -33.47
N SER A 547 9.65 26.22 -34.05
CA SER A 547 8.86 26.63 -35.22
C SER A 547 7.45 27.14 -34.89
N ALA A 548 7.00 26.97 -33.65
CA ALA A 548 5.71 27.42 -33.12
C ALA A 548 5.88 28.76 -32.40
#